data_AF-I7ZI38-F1
#
_entry.id   AF-I7ZI38-F1
#
_cell.length_a   1.000
_cell.length_b   1.000
_cell.length_c   1.000
_cell.angle_alpha   90.00
_cell.angle_beta   90.00
_cell.angle_gamma   90.00
#
_symmetry.space_group_name_H-M   'P 1'
#
loop_
_entity.id
_entity.type
_entity.pdbx_description
1 polymer ?
#
loop_
_entity_poly.entity_id
_entity_poly.type
_entity_poly.pdbx_seq_one_letter_code
_entity_poly.pdbx_strand_id
1 'polypeptide(L)'
;MPSLIAAAVLLAALIAFAVFMLRRQRRLQDQLAQLQAQLADALRAERLKAAAEERQRLLADLHDDIGAKLLTLVHAVREPELADLARAVVQDFRDVVSRTNQDACTLQQALGQIREETEHRLESAGGLLDWQQDAALPDPLLDEAQVLHLFRISREAVTNALRHGHATHIRVRAKAVGQSLLLDVTDNGPGLAAEHHAGRGTDSMRNRAQQLAGTIDWTAGTRGGTKVVLEFPLPIALAGQSEHQTGSVR
;
A
#
# COMPACT_ATOMS: atom_id res chain seq x y z
N MET A 1 -70.72 47.03 22.32
CA MET A 1 -70.55 45.72 21.64
C MET A 1 -69.50 45.73 20.52
N PRO A 2 -69.52 46.62 19.51
CA PRO A 2 -68.56 46.56 18.39
C PRO A 2 -67.09 46.82 18.79
N SER A 3 -66.84 47.62 19.83
CA SER A 3 -65.47 47.93 20.30
C SER A 3 -64.74 46.72 20.92
N LEU A 4 -65.45 45.81 21.60
CA LEU A 4 -64.87 44.62 22.22
C LEU A 4 -64.43 43.58 21.18
N ILE A 5 -65.20 43.45 20.10
CA ILE A 5 -64.89 42.53 18.99
C ILE A 5 -63.63 43.02 18.27
N ALA A 6 -63.53 44.32 17.98
CA ALA A 6 -62.34 44.91 17.36
C ALA A 6 -61.07 44.70 18.20
N ALA A 7 -61.16 44.89 19.53
CA ALA A 7 -60.04 44.66 20.44
C ALA A 7 -59.59 43.19 20.47
N ALA A 8 -60.54 42.24 20.47
CA ALA A 8 -60.23 40.81 20.44
C ALA A 8 -59.54 40.38 19.13
N VAL A 9 -59.99 40.88 17.98
CA VAL A 9 -59.36 40.61 16.68
C VAL A 9 -57.93 41.15 16.63
N LEU A 10 -57.72 42.36 17.16
CA LEU A 10 -56.40 43.00 17.17
C LEU A 10 -55.42 42.25 18.09
N LEU A 11 -55.89 41.78 19.24
CA LEU A 11 -55.11 40.92 20.14
C LEU A 11 -54.75 39.59 19.48
N ALA A 12 -55.71 38.94 18.81
CA ALA A 12 -55.46 37.68 18.09
C ALA A 12 -54.43 37.86 16.96
N ALA A 13 -54.52 38.97 16.22
CA ALA A 13 -53.54 39.31 15.18
C ALA A 13 -52.14 39.55 15.77
N LEU A 14 -52.02 40.24 16.90
CA LEU A 14 -50.74 40.45 17.59
C LEU A 14 -50.14 39.12 18.09
N ILE A 15 -50.95 38.23 18.67
CA ILE A 15 -50.50 36.90 19.10
C ILE A 15 -50.04 36.08 17.89
N ALA A 16 -50.82 36.04 16.81
CA ALA A 16 -50.46 35.32 15.60
C ALA A 16 -49.15 35.85 14.98
N PHE A 17 -48.99 37.18 14.96
CA PHE A 17 -47.76 37.82 14.50
C PHE A 17 -46.56 37.49 15.40
N ALA A 18 -46.72 37.53 16.72
CA ALA A 18 -45.68 37.15 17.68
C ALA A 18 -45.27 35.68 17.52
N VAL A 19 -46.24 34.76 17.38
CA VAL A 19 -45.99 33.33 17.11
C VAL A 19 -45.28 33.13 15.77
N PHE A 20 -45.69 33.86 14.72
CA PHE A 20 -45.02 33.83 13.42
C PHE A 20 -43.56 34.30 13.52
N MET A 21 -43.31 35.42 14.21
CA MET A 21 -41.96 35.95 14.49
C MET A 21 -41.10 34.95 15.25
N LEU A 22 -41.63 34.36 16.34
CA LEU A 22 -40.91 33.36 17.14
C LEU A 22 -40.59 32.10 16.33
N ARG A 23 -41.52 31.62 15.51
CA ARG A 23 -41.28 30.49 14.59
C ARG A 23 -40.21 30.84 13.56
N ARG A 24 -40.23 32.05 12.99
CA ARG A 24 -39.22 32.53 12.04
C ARG A 24 -37.85 32.62 12.68
N GLN A 25 -37.77 33.16 13.90
CA GLN A 25 -36.52 33.28 14.66
C GLN A 25 -35.94 31.90 15.01
N ARG A 26 -36.77 30.96 15.46
CA ARG A 26 -36.34 29.57 15.70
C ARG A 26 -35.81 28.91 14.44
N ARG A 27 -36.51 29.02 13.31
CA ARG A 27 -36.04 28.48 12.02
C ARG A 27 -34.68 29.03 11.61
N LEU A 28 -34.45 30.34 11.79
CA LEU A 28 -33.16 30.95 11.49
C LEU A 28 -32.05 30.44 12.43
N GLN A 29 -32.35 30.27 13.72
CA GLN A 29 -31.42 29.68 14.68
C GLN A 29 -31.08 28.23 14.33
N ASP A 30 -32.07 27.43 13.96
CA ASP A 30 -31.88 26.04 13.54
C ASP A 30 -31.02 25.96 12.28
N GLN A 31 -31.25 26.83 11.29
CA GLN A 31 -30.43 26.92 10.08
C GLN A 31 -28.99 27.32 10.38
N LEU A 32 -28.77 28.30 11.26
CA LEU A 32 -27.42 28.71 11.66
C LEU A 32 -26.70 27.58 12.41
N ALA A 33 -27.39 26.88 13.30
CA ALA A 33 -26.83 25.74 14.03
C ALA A 33 -26.45 24.60 13.06
N GLN A 34 -27.28 24.31 12.06
CA GLN A 34 -26.99 23.32 11.03
C GLN A 34 -25.77 23.70 10.18
N LEU A 35 -25.69 24.95 9.72
CA LEU A 35 -24.53 25.44 8.95
C LEU A 35 -23.24 25.38 9.78
N GLN A 36 -23.29 25.75 11.06
CA GLN A 36 -22.14 25.65 11.96
C GLN A 36 -21.69 24.21 12.16
N ALA A 37 -22.62 23.28 12.33
CA ALA A 37 -22.30 21.86 12.44
C ALA A 37 -21.63 21.32 11.16
N GLN A 38 -22.18 21.65 9.98
CA GLN A 38 -21.61 21.26 8.69
C GLN A 38 -20.19 21.79 8.49
N LEU A 39 -19.94 23.07 8.81
CA LEU A 39 -18.61 23.66 8.71
C LEU A 39 -17.62 23.02 9.70
N ALA A 40 -18.06 22.72 10.92
CA ALA A 40 -17.23 22.05 11.91
C ALA A 40 -16.84 20.64 11.45
N ASP A 41 -17.77 19.89 10.85
CA ASP A 41 -17.50 18.55 10.33
C ASP A 41 -16.61 18.57 9.08
N ALA A 42 -16.82 19.53 8.17
CA ALA A 42 -15.96 19.72 7.00
C ALA A 42 -14.51 20.06 7.42
N LEU A 43 -14.33 20.99 8.37
CA LEU A 43 -13.00 21.34 8.88
C LEU A 43 -12.33 20.18 9.61
N ARG A 44 -13.10 19.35 10.33
CA ARG A 44 -12.57 18.12 10.97
C ARG A 44 -12.09 17.13 9.92
N ALA A 45 -12.89 16.88 8.89
CA ALA A 45 -12.53 15.97 7.80
C ALA A 45 -11.27 16.46 7.06
N GLU A 46 -11.19 17.75 6.76
CA GLU A 46 -10.02 18.37 6.12
C GLU A 46 -8.77 18.24 6.98
N ARG A 47 -8.86 18.50 8.30
CA ARG A 47 -7.74 18.32 9.22
C ARG A 47 -7.27 16.88 9.31
N LEU A 48 -8.20 15.93 9.36
CA LEU A 48 -7.85 14.50 9.39
C LEU A 48 -7.14 14.10 8.09
N LYS A 49 -7.63 14.58 6.95
CA LYS A 49 -7.01 14.34 5.64
C LYS A 49 -5.60 14.95 5.57
N ALA A 50 -5.45 16.22 5.94
CA ALA A 50 -4.15 16.90 5.96
C ALA A 50 -3.17 16.22 6.91
N ALA A 51 -3.62 15.77 8.09
CA ALA A 51 -2.78 15.04 9.04
C ALA A 51 -2.35 13.67 8.49
N ALA A 52 -3.23 12.96 7.76
CA ALA A 52 -2.90 11.71 7.12
C ALA A 52 -1.89 11.90 5.98
N GLU A 53 -2.09 12.90 5.13
CA GLU A 53 -1.15 13.25 4.05
C GLU A 53 0.22 13.65 4.59
N GLU A 54 0.27 14.47 5.64
CA GLU A 54 1.52 14.88 6.28
C GLU A 54 2.24 13.69 6.94
N ARG A 55 1.49 12.82 7.63
CA ARG A 55 2.03 11.58 8.17
C ARG A 55 2.63 10.73 7.06
N GLN A 56 1.97 10.63 5.91
CA GLN A 56 2.47 9.85 4.78
C GLN A 56 3.74 10.45 4.16
N ARG A 57 3.83 11.77 4.04
CA ARG A 57 5.05 12.48 3.62
C ARG A 57 6.20 12.25 4.60
N LEU A 58 5.95 12.45 5.90
CA LEU A 58 6.95 12.18 6.93
C LEU A 58 7.42 10.72 6.88
N LEU A 59 6.51 9.76 6.67
CA LEU A 59 6.91 8.36 6.52
C LEU A 59 7.80 8.13 5.28
N ALA A 60 7.51 8.79 4.15
CA ALA A 60 8.34 8.71 2.94
C ALA A 60 9.73 9.33 3.15
N ASP A 61 9.80 10.53 3.74
CA ASP A 61 11.06 11.22 4.05
C ASP A 61 11.90 10.43 5.06
N LEU A 62 11.27 9.91 6.12
CA LEU A 62 11.94 9.05 7.10
C LEU A 62 12.42 7.74 6.44
N HIS A 63 11.65 7.19 5.51
CA HIS A 63 11.98 5.96 4.81
C HIS A 63 13.23 6.12 3.92
N ASP A 64 13.36 7.24 3.21
CA ASP A 64 14.46 7.47 2.27
C ASP A 64 15.71 8.05 2.95
N ASP A 65 15.56 9.10 3.76
CA ASP A 65 16.70 9.81 4.36
C ASP A 65 17.35 9.02 5.50
N ILE A 66 16.55 8.44 6.41
CA ILE A 66 17.10 7.66 7.52
C ILE A 66 17.59 6.31 7.04
N GLY A 67 16.91 5.71 6.05
CA GLY A 67 17.36 4.47 5.41
C GLY A 67 18.73 4.63 4.75
N ALA A 68 18.96 5.71 4.02
CA ALA A 68 20.25 6.00 3.38
C ALA A 68 21.36 6.33 4.41
N LYS A 69 21.04 7.12 5.45
CA LYS A 69 22.01 7.49 6.50
C LYS A 69 22.41 6.30 7.38
N LEU A 70 21.46 5.46 7.79
CA LEU A 70 21.75 4.24 8.54
C LEU A 70 22.55 3.24 7.71
N LEU A 71 22.24 3.11 6.43
CA LEU A 71 23.03 2.28 5.51
C LEU A 71 24.46 2.82 5.37
N THR A 72 24.64 4.15 5.32
CA THR A 72 25.97 4.78 5.28
C THR A 72 26.76 4.50 6.56
N LEU A 73 26.10 4.55 7.72
CA LEU A 73 26.72 4.19 9.01
C LEU A 73 27.05 2.70 9.09
N VAL A 74 26.16 1.83 8.61
CA VAL A 74 26.41 0.38 8.49
C VAL A 74 27.64 0.09 7.64
N HIS A 75 27.85 0.82 6.54
CA HIS A 75 29.03 0.68 5.69
C HIS A 75 30.30 1.30 6.29
N ALA A 76 30.17 2.24 7.24
CA ALA A 76 31.29 2.83 7.97
C ALA A 76 31.80 1.92 9.11
N VAL A 77 30.99 0.96 9.58
CA VAL A 77 31.37 0.00 10.63
C VAL A 77 32.25 -1.10 10.02
N ARG A 78 33.49 -1.19 10.52
CA ARG A 78 34.50 -2.19 10.10
C ARG A 78 34.30 -3.58 10.71
N GLU A 79 33.53 -3.69 11.79
CA GLU A 79 33.25 -4.96 12.46
C GLU A 79 32.02 -5.64 11.84
N PRO A 80 32.16 -6.86 11.30
CA PRO A 80 31.08 -7.55 10.61
C PRO A 80 29.89 -7.80 11.53
N GLU A 81 30.09 -8.22 12.79
CA GLU A 81 29.00 -8.50 13.74
C GLU A 81 28.16 -7.26 14.11
N LEU A 82 28.76 -6.08 14.14
CA LEU A 82 28.07 -4.84 14.48
C LEU A 82 27.36 -4.20 13.27
N ALA A 83 27.99 -4.25 12.09
CA ALA A 83 27.33 -3.95 10.82
C ALA A 83 26.12 -4.87 10.61
N ASP A 84 26.23 -6.07 11.18
CA ASP A 84 25.26 -7.10 11.08
C ASP A 84 24.01 -6.83 11.90
N LEU A 85 24.19 -6.56 13.18
CA LEU A 85 23.13 -6.08 14.07
C LEU A 85 22.48 -4.79 13.56
N ALA A 86 23.26 -3.83 13.06
CA ALA A 86 22.73 -2.58 12.54
C ALA A 86 21.87 -2.79 11.28
N ARG A 87 22.24 -3.70 10.38
CA ARG A 87 21.37 -4.12 9.26
C ARG A 87 20.05 -4.70 9.75
N ALA A 88 20.07 -5.55 10.79
CA ALA A 88 18.86 -6.14 11.35
C ALA A 88 17.93 -5.09 11.97
N VAL A 89 18.45 -4.14 12.75
CA VAL A 89 17.66 -3.05 13.35
C VAL A 89 17.08 -2.11 12.28
N VAL A 90 17.83 -1.82 11.21
CA VAL A 90 17.32 -1.07 10.05
C VAL A 90 16.21 -1.84 9.35
N GLN A 91 16.37 -3.16 9.20
CA GLN A 91 15.36 -4.04 8.63
C GLN A 91 14.09 -4.02 9.49
N ASP A 92 14.21 -4.17 10.80
CA ASP A 92 13.09 -4.17 11.75
C ASP A 92 12.38 -2.81 11.79
N PHE A 93 13.13 -1.70 11.75
CA PHE A 93 12.56 -0.36 11.66
C PHE A 93 11.83 -0.14 10.34
N ARG A 94 12.45 -0.52 9.22
CA ARG A 94 11.80 -0.50 7.90
C ARG A 94 10.56 -1.38 7.90
N ASP A 95 10.58 -2.47 8.66
CA ASP A 95 9.49 -3.42 8.76
C ASP A 95 8.29 -2.86 9.52
N VAL A 96 8.52 -2.14 10.62
CA VAL A 96 7.49 -1.42 11.37
C VAL A 96 6.94 -0.25 10.57
N VAL A 97 7.79 0.52 9.90
CA VAL A 97 7.38 1.70 9.13
C VAL A 97 6.53 1.33 7.92
N SER A 98 6.93 0.33 7.13
CA SER A 98 6.21 -0.02 5.89
C SER A 98 5.00 -0.92 6.09
N ARG A 99 4.74 -1.42 7.32
CA ARG A 99 3.45 -2.07 7.65
C ARG A 99 2.25 -1.12 7.57
N THR A 100 2.47 0.19 7.49
CA THR A 100 1.41 1.19 7.56
C THR A 100 0.82 1.56 6.19
N ASN A 101 1.33 1.03 5.07
CA ASN A 101 1.06 1.58 3.73
C ASN A 101 0.63 0.57 2.65
N GLN A 102 0.39 -0.70 2.98
CA GLN A 102 -0.06 -1.69 1.97
C GLN A 102 -1.40 -2.27 2.35
N ASP A 103 -2.44 -1.63 1.82
CA ASP A 103 -3.81 -2.11 1.92
C ASP A 103 -3.95 -3.44 1.16
N ALA A 104 -4.88 -4.28 1.62
CA ALA A 104 -5.29 -5.48 0.89
C ALA A 104 -5.69 -5.12 -0.54
N CYS A 105 -5.12 -5.80 -1.54
CA CYS A 105 -5.34 -5.51 -2.94
C CYS A 105 -5.31 -6.80 -3.77
N THR A 106 -5.75 -6.74 -5.02
CA THR A 106 -5.71 -7.92 -5.89
C THR A 106 -4.26 -8.22 -6.31
N LEU A 107 -3.96 -9.48 -6.62
CA LEU A 107 -2.62 -9.87 -7.07
C LEU A 107 -2.15 -9.04 -8.28
N GLN A 108 -3.03 -8.74 -9.23
CA GLN A 108 -2.71 -7.91 -10.39
C GLN A 108 -2.37 -6.47 -9.99
N GLN A 109 -3.07 -5.90 -8.99
CA GLN A 109 -2.74 -4.58 -8.46
C GLN A 109 -1.36 -4.59 -7.79
N ALA A 110 -1.08 -5.59 -6.95
CA ALA A 110 0.22 -5.73 -6.29
C ALA A 110 1.36 -5.88 -7.32
N LEU A 111 1.19 -6.73 -8.33
CA LEU A 111 2.15 -6.91 -9.42
C LEU A 111 2.34 -5.64 -10.26
N GLY A 112 1.26 -4.89 -10.51
CA GLY A 112 1.31 -3.59 -11.19
C GLY A 112 2.16 -2.57 -10.42
N GLN A 113 1.97 -2.47 -9.10
CA GLN A 113 2.78 -1.59 -8.24
C GLN A 113 4.25 -2.01 -8.21
N ILE A 114 4.53 -3.31 -8.13
CA ILE A 114 5.90 -3.85 -8.17
C ILE A 114 6.55 -3.52 -9.51
N ARG A 115 5.82 -3.67 -10.61
CA ARG A 115 6.30 -3.32 -11.95
C ARG A 115 6.66 -1.83 -12.03
N GLU A 116 5.75 -0.95 -11.64
CA GLU A 116 5.96 0.51 -11.69
C GLU A 116 7.17 0.93 -10.84
N GLU A 117 7.30 0.42 -9.60
CA GLU A 117 8.46 0.72 -8.76
C GLU A 117 9.76 0.19 -9.38
N THR A 118 9.71 -1.00 -9.97
CA THR A 118 10.87 -1.62 -10.62
C THR A 118 11.31 -0.81 -11.84
N GLU A 119 10.37 -0.42 -12.72
CA GLU A 119 10.63 0.45 -13.88
C GLU A 119 11.31 1.75 -13.44
N HIS A 120 10.75 2.47 -12.47
CA HIS A 120 11.30 3.74 -11.97
C HIS A 120 12.73 3.59 -11.40
N ARG A 121 13.00 2.50 -10.68
CA ARG A 121 14.34 2.20 -10.13
C ARG A 121 15.36 1.90 -11.22
N LEU A 122 14.96 1.15 -12.25
CA LEU A 122 15.84 0.82 -13.37
C LEU A 122 16.10 2.04 -14.26
N GLU A 123 15.11 2.89 -14.53
CA GLU A 123 15.29 4.13 -15.28
C GLU A 123 16.34 5.03 -14.64
N SER A 124 16.27 5.19 -13.32
CA SER A 124 17.27 5.96 -12.54
C SER A 124 18.69 5.40 -12.63
N ALA A 125 18.81 4.09 -12.87
CA ALA A 125 20.08 3.38 -13.02
C ALA A 125 20.51 3.18 -14.50
N GLY A 126 19.70 3.63 -15.46
CA GLY A 126 19.94 3.41 -16.90
C GLY A 126 19.77 1.95 -17.36
N GLY A 127 19.03 1.14 -16.63
CA GLY A 127 18.77 -0.27 -16.95
C GLY A 127 17.42 -0.50 -17.64
N LEU A 128 17.21 -1.72 -18.14
CA LEU A 128 16.01 -2.14 -18.86
C LEU A 128 15.24 -3.25 -18.13
N LEU A 129 13.91 -3.10 -18.05
CA LEU A 129 13.00 -4.10 -17.49
C LEU A 129 12.35 -4.96 -18.59
N ASP A 130 12.48 -6.27 -18.47
CA ASP A 130 11.73 -7.28 -19.23
C ASP A 130 10.64 -7.87 -18.32
N TRP A 131 9.43 -7.31 -18.37
CA TRP A 131 8.29 -7.77 -17.57
C TRP A 131 7.45 -8.80 -18.33
N GLN A 132 7.28 -9.99 -17.74
CA GLN A 132 6.55 -11.11 -18.34
C GLN A 132 5.48 -11.64 -17.38
N GLN A 133 4.22 -11.44 -17.71
CA GLN A 133 3.11 -11.93 -16.90
C GLN A 133 2.21 -12.84 -17.72
N ASP A 134 1.91 -14.02 -17.20
CA ASP A 134 0.99 -14.94 -17.87
C ASP A 134 -0.43 -14.36 -17.86
N ALA A 135 -1.09 -14.34 -19.04
CA ALA A 135 -2.44 -13.80 -19.18
C ALA A 135 -3.51 -14.58 -18.38
N ALA A 136 -3.23 -15.85 -18.06
CA ALA A 136 -4.10 -16.73 -17.30
C ALA A 136 -3.80 -16.71 -15.78
N LEU A 137 -3.04 -15.72 -15.29
CA LEU A 137 -2.74 -15.59 -13.87
C LEU A 137 -4.04 -15.29 -13.08
N PRO A 138 -4.40 -16.11 -12.07
CA PRO A 138 -5.53 -15.81 -11.20
C PRO A 138 -5.35 -14.48 -10.46
N ASP A 139 -6.44 -13.78 -10.16
CA ASP A 139 -6.40 -12.49 -9.47
C ASP A 139 -7.14 -12.51 -8.12
N PRO A 140 -6.66 -13.28 -7.12
CA PRO A 140 -7.26 -13.30 -5.79
C PRO A 140 -6.97 -11.99 -5.04
N LEU A 141 -7.80 -11.70 -4.04
CA LEU A 141 -7.49 -10.68 -3.04
C LEU A 141 -6.39 -11.19 -2.11
N LEU A 142 -5.30 -10.44 -2.00
CA LEU A 142 -4.22 -10.68 -1.05
C LEU A 142 -4.47 -9.87 0.21
N ASP A 143 -4.17 -10.46 1.38
CA ASP A 143 -4.18 -9.70 2.63
C ASP A 143 -2.99 -8.74 2.74
N GLU A 144 -3.07 -7.79 3.66
CA GLU A 144 -2.03 -6.76 3.88
C GLU A 144 -0.64 -7.38 4.10
N ALA A 145 -0.55 -8.51 4.81
CA ALA A 145 0.72 -9.18 5.08
C ALA A 145 1.30 -9.83 3.82
N GLN A 146 0.44 -10.42 2.98
CA GLN A 146 0.82 -11.03 1.71
C GLN A 146 1.35 -9.98 0.72
N VAL A 147 0.61 -8.87 0.57
CA VAL A 147 1.04 -7.73 -0.28
C VAL A 147 2.40 -7.21 0.22
N LEU A 148 2.54 -7.02 1.54
CA LEU A 148 3.77 -6.57 2.18
C LEU A 148 4.97 -7.46 1.91
N HIS A 149 4.83 -8.76 2.11
CA HIS A 149 5.93 -9.70 1.92
C HIS A 149 6.31 -9.82 0.44
N LEU A 150 5.33 -9.86 -0.47
CA LEU A 150 5.55 -9.91 -1.91
C LEU A 150 6.31 -8.67 -2.41
N PHE A 151 5.88 -7.49 -1.99
CA PHE A 151 6.52 -6.22 -2.37
C PHE A 151 7.97 -6.16 -1.87
N ARG A 152 8.19 -6.52 -0.59
CA ARG A 152 9.53 -6.47 0.01
C ARG A 152 10.51 -7.46 -0.61
N ILE A 153 10.07 -8.69 -0.87
CA ILE A 153 10.90 -9.69 -1.56
C ILE A 153 11.28 -9.18 -2.95
N SER A 154 10.31 -8.66 -3.70
CA SER A 154 10.54 -8.13 -5.05
C SER A 154 11.53 -6.97 -5.04
N ARG A 155 11.34 -6.01 -4.13
CA ARG A 155 12.20 -4.84 -3.98
C ARG A 155 13.63 -5.20 -3.56
N GLU A 156 13.78 -6.14 -2.64
CA GLU A 156 15.09 -6.62 -2.20
C GLU A 156 15.81 -7.36 -3.34
N ALA A 157 15.10 -8.20 -4.11
CA ALA A 157 15.66 -8.86 -5.29
C ALA A 157 16.16 -7.85 -6.34
N VAL A 158 15.34 -6.83 -6.67
CA VAL A 158 15.73 -5.75 -7.59
C VAL A 158 16.89 -4.92 -7.05
N THR A 159 16.88 -4.61 -5.75
CA THR A 159 17.98 -3.86 -5.10
C THR A 159 19.30 -4.64 -5.17
N ASN A 160 19.26 -5.95 -4.92
CA ASN A 160 20.43 -6.82 -5.00
C ASN A 160 20.96 -6.92 -6.43
N ALA A 161 20.07 -7.03 -7.42
CA ALA A 161 20.44 -7.00 -8.84
C ALA A 161 21.14 -5.69 -9.24
N LEU A 162 20.60 -4.54 -8.83
CA LEU A 162 21.18 -3.23 -9.17
C LEU A 162 22.50 -2.95 -8.42
N ARG A 163 22.55 -3.25 -7.12
CA ARG A 163 23.71 -2.91 -6.27
C ARG A 163 24.87 -3.89 -6.38
N HIS A 164 24.58 -5.18 -6.37
CA HIS A 164 25.59 -6.22 -6.33
C HIS A 164 25.80 -6.83 -7.72
N GLY A 165 24.73 -6.95 -8.50
CA GLY A 165 24.80 -7.46 -9.86
C GLY A 165 25.31 -6.45 -10.88
N HIS A 166 25.31 -5.15 -10.56
CA HIS A 166 25.48 -4.07 -11.55
C HIS A 166 24.62 -4.28 -12.79
N ALA A 167 23.41 -4.81 -12.58
CA ALA A 167 22.54 -5.28 -13.64
C ALA A 167 22.10 -4.12 -14.54
N THR A 168 22.30 -4.29 -15.84
CA THR A 168 21.76 -3.38 -16.87
C THR A 168 20.44 -3.89 -17.42
N HIS A 169 20.11 -5.16 -17.16
CA HIS A 169 18.85 -5.78 -17.56
C HIS A 169 18.32 -6.65 -16.43
N ILE A 170 17.06 -6.43 -16.06
CA ILE A 170 16.35 -7.27 -15.10
C ILE A 170 15.12 -7.82 -15.81
N ARG A 171 14.92 -9.13 -15.73
CA ARG A 171 13.67 -9.78 -16.11
C ARG A 171 12.87 -10.08 -14.85
N VAL A 172 11.60 -9.72 -14.86
CA VAL A 172 10.64 -10.17 -13.85
C VAL A 172 9.58 -10.99 -14.55
N ARG A 173 9.33 -12.21 -14.07
CA ARG A 173 8.29 -13.08 -14.59
C ARG A 173 7.35 -13.55 -13.48
N ALA A 174 6.04 -13.43 -13.74
CA ALA A 174 4.97 -13.85 -12.84
C ALA A 174 4.06 -14.85 -13.55
N LYS A 175 3.91 -16.04 -12.99
CA LYS A 175 3.06 -17.11 -13.54
C LYS A 175 2.37 -17.92 -12.44
N ALA A 176 1.24 -18.53 -12.77
CA ALA A 176 0.59 -19.51 -11.91
C ALA A 176 1.19 -20.91 -12.13
N VAL A 177 1.48 -21.61 -11.05
CA VAL A 177 1.82 -23.04 -11.06
C VAL A 177 0.84 -23.74 -10.13
N GLY A 178 -0.18 -24.37 -10.72
CA GLY A 178 -1.31 -24.90 -9.94
C GLY A 178 -2.06 -23.78 -9.23
N GLN A 179 -2.06 -23.81 -7.89
CA GLN A 179 -2.65 -22.77 -7.04
C GLN A 179 -1.59 -21.83 -6.43
N SER A 180 -0.35 -21.86 -6.91
CA SER A 180 0.73 -21.01 -6.40
C SER A 180 1.09 -19.92 -7.40
N LEU A 181 1.51 -18.77 -6.88
CA LEU A 181 2.25 -17.79 -7.66
C LEU A 181 3.71 -18.21 -7.68
N LEU A 182 4.29 -18.27 -8.87
CA LEU A 182 5.73 -18.31 -9.08
C LEU A 182 6.16 -16.96 -9.67
N LEU A 183 6.94 -16.21 -8.88
CA LEU A 183 7.54 -14.95 -9.26
C LEU A 183 9.06 -15.13 -9.34
N ASP A 184 9.65 -14.92 -10.52
CA ASP A 184 11.10 -14.94 -10.69
C ASP A 184 11.66 -13.59 -11.14
N VAL A 185 12.72 -13.16 -10.45
CA VAL A 185 13.51 -11.96 -10.76
C VAL A 185 14.89 -12.44 -11.19
N THR A 186 15.27 -12.18 -12.44
CA THR A 186 16.55 -12.59 -13.02
C THR A 186 17.33 -11.38 -13.50
N ASP A 187 18.55 -11.21 -13.02
CA ASP A 187 19.46 -10.17 -13.50
C ASP A 187 20.50 -10.70 -14.50
N ASN A 188 21.25 -9.80 -15.13
CA ASN A 188 22.32 -10.11 -16.07
C ASN A 188 23.74 -9.83 -15.52
N GLY A 189 23.89 -9.74 -14.20
CA GLY A 189 25.16 -9.46 -13.53
C GLY A 189 26.16 -10.62 -13.57
N PRO A 190 27.26 -10.53 -12.78
CA PRO A 190 28.28 -11.58 -12.72
C PRO A 190 27.80 -12.88 -12.05
N GLY A 191 26.59 -12.90 -11.47
CA GLY A 191 26.01 -14.04 -10.77
C GLY A 191 26.38 -14.09 -9.28
N LEU A 192 25.85 -15.10 -8.58
CA LEU A 192 26.18 -15.34 -7.18
C LEU A 192 27.61 -15.87 -7.04
N ALA A 193 28.44 -15.20 -6.24
CA ALA A 193 29.64 -15.85 -5.70
C ALA A 193 29.21 -16.99 -4.76
N ALA A 194 29.87 -18.14 -4.81
CA ALA A 194 29.51 -19.36 -4.06
C ALA A 194 29.41 -19.15 -2.52
N GLU A 195 29.99 -18.06 -2.00
CA GLU A 195 29.98 -17.69 -0.59
C GLU A 195 28.76 -16.82 -0.17
N HIS A 196 27.94 -16.33 -1.12
CA HIS A 196 26.83 -15.41 -0.86
C HIS A 196 25.50 -16.08 -0.46
N HIS A 197 25.50 -17.40 -0.24
CA HIS A 197 24.28 -18.12 0.17
C HIS A 197 23.82 -17.84 1.61
N ALA A 198 24.61 -17.13 2.41
CA ALA A 198 24.36 -16.89 3.84
C ALA A 198 24.55 -15.41 4.22
N GLY A 199 23.77 -14.52 3.61
CA GLY A 199 23.70 -13.11 3.99
C GLY A 199 22.37 -12.75 4.67
N ARG A 200 22.36 -11.74 5.54
CA ARG A 200 21.11 -11.33 6.22
C ARG A 200 19.98 -10.90 5.28
N GLY A 201 20.30 -10.40 4.08
CA GLY A 201 19.31 -10.08 3.05
C GLY A 201 18.58 -11.32 2.53
N THR A 202 19.31 -12.42 2.30
CA THR A 202 18.74 -13.71 1.90
C THR A 202 17.96 -14.35 3.03
N ASP A 203 18.42 -14.22 4.28
CA ASP A 203 17.69 -14.73 5.46
C ASP A 203 16.37 -14.01 5.68
N SER A 204 16.35 -12.68 5.52
CA SER A 204 15.11 -11.91 5.63
C SER A 204 14.11 -12.27 4.51
N MET A 205 14.59 -12.40 3.27
CA MET A 205 13.75 -12.87 2.16
C MET A 205 13.21 -14.29 2.43
N ARG A 206 14.03 -15.19 2.98
CA ARG A 206 13.61 -16.55 3.36
C ARG A 206 12.54 -16.54 4.45
N ASN A 207 12.72 -15.75 5.51
CA ASN A 207 11.72 -15.60 6.56
C ASN A 207 10.39 -15.04 6.01
N ARG A 208 10.44 -14.05 5.12
CA ARG A 208 9.22 -13.50 4.49
C ARG A 208 8.53 -14.51 3.57
N ALA A 209 9.29 -15.28 2.80
CA ALA A 209 8.72 -16.35 1.98
C ALA A 209 8.01 -17.39 2.86
N GLN A 210 8.58 -17.73 4.02
CA GLN A 210 7.91 -18.59 5.00
C GLN A 210 6.63 -17.98 5.58
N GLN A 211 6.59 -16.66 5.81
CA GLN A 211 5.36 -15.97 6.24
C GLN A 211 4.26 -16.01 5.17
N LEU A 212 4.63 -16.11 3.88
CA LEU A 212 3.72 -16.37 2.77
C LEU A 212 3.31 -17.85 2.64
N ALA A 213 3.74 -18.72 3.56
CA ALA A 213 3.67 -20.18 3.43
C ALA A 213 4.32 -20.70 2.13
N GLY A 214 5.34 -20.00 1.64
CA GLY A 214 6.04 -20.27 0.40
C GLY A 214 7.52 -20.61 0.57
N THR A 215 8.19 -20.79 -0.56
CA THR A 215 9.62 -21.06 -0.68
C THR A 215 10.30 -19.98 -1.51
N ILE A 216 11.57 -19.74 -1.23
CA ILE A 216 12.42 -18.86 -2.03
C ILE A 216 13.77 -19.50 -2.26
N ASP A 217 14.22 -19.47 -3.51
CA ASP A 217 15.48 -20.04 -3.94
C ASP A 217 16.28 -19.09 -4.83
N TRP A 218 17.59 -19.30 -4.84
CA TRP A 218 18.56 -18.54 -5.63
C TRP A 218 19.29 -19.50 -6.55
N THR A 219 19.22 -19.25 -7.85
CA THR A 219 19.90 -20.07 -8.88
C THR A 219 20.71 -19.17 -9.82
N ALA A 220 21.64 -19.76 -10.57
CA ALA A 220 22.29 -19.04 -11.66
C ALA A 220 21.26 -18.67 -12.75
N GLY A 221 21.34 -17.44 -13.25
CA GLY A 221 20.52 -16.97 -14.35
C GLY A 221 20.93 -17.61 -15.68
N THR A 222 19.95 -17.94 -16.53
CA THR A 222 20.19 -18.60 -17.82
C THR A 222 21.02 -17.79 -18.82
N ARG A 223 21.16 -16.48 -18.60
CA ARG A 223 21.92 -15.55 -19.44
C ARG A 223 23.09 -14.91 -18.68
N GLY A 224 23.54 -15.54 -17.60
CA GLY A 224 24.35 -14.90 -16.56
C GLY A 224 23.47 -14.30 -15.45
N GLY A 225 24.10 -13.79 -14.40
CA GLY A 225 23.43 -13.14 -13.28
C GLY A 225 22.80 -14.09 -12.27
N THR A 226 22.02 -13.51 -11.37
CA THR A 226 21.30 -14.22 -10.31
C THR A 226 19.83 -14.32 -10.65
N LYS A 227 19.24 -15.49 -10.38
CA LYS A 227 17.81 -15.73 -10.46
C LYS A 227 17.27 -15.98 -9.05
N VAL A 228 16.37 -15.11 -8.59
CA VAL A 228 15.60 -15.28 -7.36
C VAL A 228 14.22 -15.82 -7.75
N VAL A 229 13.79 -16.93 -7.14
CA VAL A 229 12.50 -17.56 -7.40
C VAL A 229 11.70 -17.62 -6.11
N LEU A 230 10.62 -16.87 -6.05
CA LEU A 230 9.62 -16.95 -5.00
C LEU A 230 8.45 -17.81 -5.49
N GLU A 231 8.05 -18.78 -4.69
CA GLU A 231 6.83 -19.56 -4.90
C GLU A 231 6.00 -19.55 -3.63
N PHE A 232 4.73 -19.16 -3.71
CA PHE A 232 3.82 -19.24 -2.56
C PHE A 232 2.37 -19.51 -2.99
N PRO A 233 1.57 -20.19 -2.14
CA PRO A 233 0.18 -20.50 -2.45
C PRO A 233 -0.67 -19.23 -2.53
N LEU A 234 -1.46 -19.12 -3.59
CA LEU A 234 -2.45 -18.06 -3.73
C LEU A 234 -3.72 -18.39 -2.93
N PRO A 235 -4.38 -17.40 -2.32
CA PRO A 235 -5.70 -17.58 -1.73
C PRO A 235 -6.67 -18.11 -2.78
N ILE A 236 -7.49 -19.09 -2.40
CA ILE A 236 -8.55 -19.59 -3.30
C ILE A 236 -9.53 -18.44 -3.52
N ALA A 237 -9.64 -17.95 -4.76
CA ALA A 237 -10.72 -17.07 -5.14
C ALA A 237 -12.03 -17.83 -4.92
N LEU A 238 -12.76 -17.51 -3.83
CA LEU A 238 -14.13 -17.95 -3.68
C LEU A 238 -14.89 -17.34 -4.85
N ALA A 239 -15.29 -18.17 -5.82
CA ALA A 239 -16.12 -17.76 -6.93
C ALA A 239 -17.39 -17.11 -6.36
N GLY A 240 -17.45 -15.78 -6.41
CA GLY A 240 -18.62 -15.00 -6.05
C GLY A 240 -19.75 -15.33 -7.02
N GLN A 241 -20.68 -16.15 -6.54
CA GLN A 241 -22.12 -16.11 -6.77
C GLN A 241 -22.56 -15.37 -8.04
N SER A 242 -22.59 -16.12 -9.14
CA SER A 242 -23.42 -15.80 -10.30
C SER A 242 -24.90 -16.01 -9.94
N GLU A 243 -25.52 -15.10 -9.18
CA GLU A 243 -26.98 -14.98 -9.18
C GLU A 243 -27.42 -14.19 -10.41
N HIS A 244 -27.67 -14.95 -11.47
CA HIS A 244 -28.49 -14.56 -12.61
C HIS A 244 -29.84 -14.03 -12.10
N GLN A 245 -29.96 -12.72 -11.96
CA GLN A 245 -31.26 -12.06 -11.98
C GLN A 245 -31.66 -11.90 -13.45
N THR A 246 -32.27 -12.93 -14.01
CA THR A 246 -32.87 -12.88 -15.35
C THR A 246 -34.29 -13.43 -15.29
N GLY A 247 -35.26 -12.51 -15.40
CA GLY A 247 -36.55 -12.76 -16.03
C GLY A 247 -37.68 -13.29 -15.16
N SER A 248 -38.50 -12.39 -14.64
CA SER A 248 -39.95 -12.63 -14.54
C SER A 248 -40.71 -11.30 -14.47
N VAL A 249 -41.03 -10.74 -15.63
CA VAL A 249 -42.20 -9.86 -15.79
C VAL A 249 -42.97 -10.36 -17.01
N ARG A 250 -44.02 -11.11 -16.75
CA ARG A 250 -45.23 -11.19 -17.57
C ARG A 250 -46.42 -11.16 -16.63
#